data_AF-A0A5E5BGH5-F1
#
_entry.id   AF-A0A5E5BGH5-F1
#
_cell.length_a   1.000
_cell.length_b   1.000
_cell.length_c   1.000
_cell.angle_alpha   90.00
_cell.angle_beta   90.00
_cell.angle_gamma   90.00
#
_symmetry.space_group_name_H-M   'P 1'
#
loop_
_entity.id
_entity.type
_entity.pdbx_description
1 polymer ?
#
loop_
_entity_poly.entity_id
_entity_poly.type
_entity_poly.pdbx_seq_one_letter_code
_entity_poly.pdbx_strand_id
1 'polypeptide(L)'
;MSTKKSHRAVQLRSPGARASVQRMPIPQAEVARIVLRVRLALERLRGGETNRQLIHALAEVTLITTFVTEAGHGDLSMALLERTEHDLAAVLVRADATGEWKVPRALVEDLTRVVNEYDRQLSQVRLAAIADACRRFKQLMAENAAQALTVNRSEGPGAY
;
A
#
# COMPACT_ATOMS: atom_id res chain seq x y z
N MET A 1 -20.95 60.22 31.24
CA MET A 1 -19.62 60.21 30.57
C MET A 1 -18.99 58.85 30.83
N SER A 2 -19.09 57.93 29.87
CA SER A 2 -18.00 57.49 28.98
C SER A 2 -17.01 56.52 29.66
N THR A 3 -17.25 55.20 29.55
CA THR A 3 -16.61 54.23 28.64
C THR A 3 -15.27 53.66 29.12
N LYS A 4 -15.21 52.34 29.36
CA LYS A 4 -14.55 51.39 28.44
C LYS A 4 -14.71 49.92 28.92
N LYS A 5 -15.40 49.13 28.09
CA LYS A 5 -15.24 47.68 28.00
C LYS A 5 -13.78 47.38 27.64
N SER A 6 -13.20 46.34 28.24
CA SER A 6 -12.12 45.60 27.57
C SER A 6 -12.29 44.11 27.81
N HIS A 7 -12.58 43.44 26.70
CA HIS A 7 -12.84 42.02 26.58
C HIS A 7 -11.59 41.23 26.93
N ARG A 8 -11.69 40.30 27.89
CA ARG A 8 -10.64 39.33 28.17
C ARG A 8 -10.63 38.33 27.00
N ALA A 9 -9.54 38.37 26.24
CA ALA A 9 -9.34 37.63 25.01
C ALA A 9 -9.63 36.13 25.18
N VAL A 10 -10.46 35.62 24.27
CA VAL A 10 -10.54 34.20 23.94
C VAL A 10 -9.14 33.75 23.54
N GLN A 11 -8.51 32.92 24.37
CA GLN A 11 -7.28 32.24 24.01
C GLN A 11 -7.56 31.36 22.80
N LEU A 12 -7.08 31.79 21.64
CA LEU A 12 -7.05 31.01 20.41
C LEU A 12 -6.27 29.72 20.68
N ARG A 13 -6.98 28.59 20.62
CA ARG A 13 -6.38 27.26 20.58
C ARG A 13 -5.47 27.17 19.35
N SER A 14 -4.17 27.10 19.58
CA SER A 14 -3.17 26.90 18.53
C SER A 14 -3.42 25.58 17.77
N PRO A 15 -3.50 25.57 16.43
CA PRO A 15 -3.58 24.35 15.63
C PRO A 15 -2.17 23.77 15.43
N GLY A 16 -1.47 23.41 16.51
CA GLY A 16 -0.06 22.98 16.47
C GLY A 16 0.15 21.46 16.43
N ALA A 17 -0.84 20.66 16.86
CA ALA A 17 -0.64 19.23 17.05
C ALA A 17 -0.66 18.40 15.75
N ARG A 18 -1.23 18.92 14.65
CA ARG A 18 -1.32 18.19 13.37
C ARG A 18 -0.07 18.32 12.51
N ALA A 19 0.64 19.44 12.60
CA ALA A 19 1.83 19.72 11.79
C ALA A 19 3.10 18.99 12.30
N SER A 20 3.19 18.69 13.59
CA SER A 20 4.33 17.99 14.20
C SER A 20 4.32 16.48 13.93
N VAL A 21 3.13 15.85 13.92
CA VAL A 21 2.96 14.42 13.61
C VAL A 21 3.38 14.10 12.17
N GLN A 22 3.26 15.06 11.23
CA GLN A 22 3.71 14.90 9.84
C GLN A 22 5.24 14.76 9.69
N ARG A 23 6.02 15.12 10.71
CA ARG A 23 7.50 15.06 10.67
C ARG A 23 8.11 13.91 11.43
N MET A 24 7.30 13.09 12.12
CA MET A 24 7.84 12.00 12.91
C MET A 24 8.08 10.76 12.03
N PRO A 25 9.28 10.15 12.09
CA PRO A 25 9.46 8.81 11.55
C PRO A 25 8.56 7.82 12.30
N ILE A 26 8.19 6.73 11.63
CA ILE A 26 7.36 5.67 12.20
C ILE A 26 8.06 5.12 13.46
N PRO A 27 7.35 4.81 14.56
CA PRO A 27 7.94 4.12 15.70
C PRO A 27 8.65 2.84 15.23
N GLN A 28 9.94 2.69 15.57
CA GLN A 28 10.78 1.61 15.04
C GLN A 28 10.25 0.20 15.38
N ALA A 29 9.58 0.05 16.53
CA ALA A 29 8.93 -1.21 16.90
C ALA A 29 7.75 -1.58 15.98
N GLU A 30 7.04 -0.58 15.44
CA GLU A 30 5.96 -0.80 14.47
C GLU A 30 6.54 -1.21 13.12
N VAL A 31 7.59 -0.51 12.66
CA VAL A 31 8.33 -0.85 11.43
C VAL A 31 8.84 -2.29 11.51
N ALA A 32 9.53 -2.67 12.59
CA ALA A 32 10.05 -4.01 12.76
C ALA A 32 8.95 -5.09 12.67
N ARG A 33 7.76 -4.83 13.23
CA ARG A 33 6.64 -5.76 13.17
C ARG A 33 6.09 -5.90 11.75
N ILE A 34 5.96 -4.79 11.01
CA ILE A 34 5.49 -4.79 9.63
C ILE A 34 6.49 -5.52 8.74
N VAL A 35 7.77 -5.15 8.82
CA VAL A 35 8.87 -5.78 8.09
C VAL A 35 8.91 -7.28 8.34
N LEU A 36 8.80 -7.72 9.60
CA LEU A 36 8.79 -9.15 9.93
C LEU A 36 7.64 -9.90 9.27
N ARG A 37 6.43 -9.32 9.26
CA ARG A 37 5.26 -9.94 8.61
C ARG A 37 5.45 -10.09 7.10
N VAL A 38 5.99 -9.07 6.45
CA VAL A 38 6.25 -9.09 5.00
C VAL A 38 7.34 -10.10 4.65
N ARG A 39 8.44 -10.12 5.44
CA ARG A 39 9.50 -11.12 5.25
C ARG A 39 8.99 -12.54 5.45
N LEU A 40 8.15 -12.78 6.46
CA LEU A 40 7.53 -14.09 6.66
C LEU A 40 6.66 -14.50 5.47
N ALA A 41 5.90 -13.57 4.89
CA ALA A 41 5.13 -13.86 3.67
C ALA A 41 6.03 -14.25 2.50
N LEU A 42 7.14 -13.53 2.29
CA LEU A 42 8.12 -13.89 1.25
C LEU A 42 8.77 -15.25 1.50
N GLU A 43 9.13 -15.58 2.74
CA GLU A 43 9.73 -16.88 3.07
C GLU A 43 8.74 -18.04 2.88
N ARG A 44 7.46 -17.84 3.23
CA ARG A 44 6.42 -18.84 2.95
C ARG A 44 6.26 -19.08 1.46
N LEU A 45 6.28 -18.00 0.67
CA LEU A 45 6.25 -18.10 -0.80
C LEU A 45 7.44 -18.88 -1.34
N ARG A 46 8.65 -18.61 -0.82
CA ARG A 46 9.88 -19.34 -1.18
C ARG A 46 9.83 -20.82 -0.79
N GLY A 47 9.17 -21.13 0.32
CA GLY A 47 8.88 -22.50 0.76
C GLY A 47 7.85 -23.24 -0.09
N GLY A 48 7.28 -22.57 -1.11
CA GLY A 48 6.27 -23.14 -2.01
C GLY A 48 4.83 -22.99 -1.51
N GLU A 49 4.62 -22.38 -0.33
CA GLU A 49 3.26 -22.05 0.09
C GLU A 49 2.70 -20.97 -0.83
N THR A 50 1.53 -21.25 -1.39
CA THR A 50 0.83 -20.32 -2.26
C THR A 50 -0.66 -20.37 -1.97
N ASN A 51 -1.22 -19.20 -1.71
CA ASN A 51 -2.66 -19.00 -1.54
C ASN A 51 -3.00 -17.54 -1.83
N ARG A 52 -4.29 -17.27 -2.02
CA ARG A 52 -4.78 -15.93 -2.38
C ARG A 52 -4.33 -14.87 -1.40
N GLN A 53 -4.45 -15.13 -0.10
CA GLN A 53 -4.12 -14.18 0.96
C GLN A 53 -2.63 -13.80 0.93
N LEU A 54 -1.75 -14.78 0.70
CA LEU A 54 -0.31 -14.57 0.59
C LEU A 54 0.04 -13.71 -0.63
N ILE A 55 -0.51 -14.03 -1.80
CA ILE A 55 -0.25 -13.29 -3.03
C ILE A 55 -0.82 -11.87 -2.94
N HIS A 56 -2.02 -11.69 -2.37
CA HIS A 56 -2.59 -10.36 -2.13
C HIS A 56 -1.74 -9.52 -1.18
N ALA A 57 -1.19 -10.09 -0.11
CA ALA A 57 -0.33 -9.36 0.81
C ALA A 57 0.95 -8.85 0.10
N LEU A 58 1.52 -9.66 -0.79
CA LEU A 58 2.70 -9.28 -1.58
C LEU A 58 2.36 -8.26 -2.68
N ALA A 59 1.17 -8.33 -3.25
CA ALA A 59 0.67 -7.32 -4.19
C ALA A 59 0.42 -5.97 -3.50
N GLU A 60 -0.17 -5.96 -2.31
CA GLU A 60 -0.32 -4.73 -1.51
C GLU A 60 1.03 -4.08 -1.22
N VAL A 61 2.02 -4.86 -0.76
CA VAL A 61 3.38 -4.37 -0.54
C VAL A 61 3.97 -3.78 -1.81
N THR A 62 3.84 -4.48 -2.94
CA THR A 62 4.35 -4.02 -4.24
C THR A 62 3.73 -2.68 -4.65
N LEU A 63 2.41 -2.55 -4.57
CA LEU A 63 1.70 -1.31 -4.90
C LEU A 63 2.08 -0.15 -3.99
N ILE A 64 2.20 -0.38 -2.68
CA ILE A 64 2.65 0.67 -1.75
C ILE A 64 4.07 1.11 -2.09
N THR A 65 4.98 0.16 -2.36
CA THR A 65 6.35 0.46 -2.81
C THR A 65 6.35 1.26 -4.11
N THR A 66 5.48 0.95 -5.06
CA THR A 66 5.27 1.73 -6.29
C THR A 66 4.90 3.17 -5.98
N PHE A 67 3.85 3.41 -5.18
CA PHE A 67 3.43 4.78 -4.86
C PHE A 67 4.48 5.60 -4.09
N VAL A 68 5.26 4.96 -3.22
CA VAL A 68 6.37 5.62 -2.53
C VAL A 68 7.50 5.94 -3.51
N THR A 69 7.79 5.03 -4.45
CA THR A 69 8.80 5.24 -5.49
C THR A 69 8.42 6.36 -6.43
N GLU A 70 7.16 6.41 -6.89
CA GLU A 70 6.60 7.49 -7.71
C GLU A 70 6.68 8.86 -7.02
N ALA A 71 6.59 8.90 -5.69
CA ALA A 71 6.77 10.11 -4.90
C ALA A 71 8.24 10.57 -4.79
N GLY A 72 9.18 9.86 -5.44
CA GLY A 72 10.60 10.18 -5.47
C GLY A 72 11.38 9.60 -4.28
N HIS A 73 10.84 8.60 -3.60
CA HIS A 73 11.45 7.99 -2.41
C HIS A 73 11.94 6.55 -2.63
N GLY A 74 11.96 6.07 -3.87
CA GLY A 74 12.37 4.71 -4.20
C GLY A 74 13.68 4.62 -4.96
N ASP A 75 14.39 3.51 -4.77
CA ASP A 75 15.67 3.23 -5.45
C ASP A 75 15.49 2.17 -6.56
N LEU A 76 14.34 1.48 -6.59
CA LEU A 76 14.00 0.55 -7.66
C LEU A 76 13.48 1.29 -8.89
N SER A 77 13.74 0.74 -10.08
CA SER A 77 13.19 1.28 -11.31
C SER A 77 11.68 1.01 -11.40
N MET A 78 10.93 1.97 -11.94
CA MET A 78 9.48 1.80 -12.18
C MET A 78 9.18 0.58 -13.06
N ALA A 79 10.01 0.32 -14.07
CA ALA A 79 9.88 -0.88 -14.91
C ALA A 79 10.00 -2.20 -14.13
N LEU A 80 10.69 -2.22 -12.98
CA LEU A 80 10.71 -3.38 -12.08
C LEU A 80 9.42 -3.53 -11.31
N LEU A 81 8.89 -2.43 -10.81
CA LEU A 81 7.68 -2.44 -10.03
C LEU A 81 6.48 -2.84 -10.91
N GLU A 82 6.38 -2.25 -12.10
CA GLU A 82 5.33 -2.55 -13.10
C GLU A 82 5.35 -4.02 -13.55
N ARG A 83 6.53 -4.58 -13.88
CA ARG A 83 6.60 -6.00 -14.27
C ARG A 83 6.25 -6.93 -13.10
N THR A 84 6.66 -6.58 -11.88
CA THR A 84 6.37 -7.39 -10.69
C THR A 84 4.87 -7.39 -10.39
N GLU A 85 4.23 -6.22 -10.51
CA GLU A 85 2.78 -6.07 -10.40
C GLU A 85 2.04 -6.89 -11.48
N HIS A 86 2.49 -6.80 -12.74
CA HIS A 86 1.92 -7.56 -13.84
C HIS A 86 2.01 -9.08 -13.61
N ASP A 87 3.18 -9.57 -13.20
CA ASP A 87 3.41 -10.99 -12.93
C ASP A 87 2.57 -11.49 -11.74
N LEU A 88 2.40 -10.68 -10.68
CA LEU A 88 1.49 -10.98 -9.58
C LEU A 88 0.03 -11.07 -10.05
N ALA A 89 -0.42 -10.13 -10.88
CA ALA A 89 -1.76 -10.14 -11.45
C ALA A 89 -1.97 -11.38 -12.33
N ALA A 90 -0.98 -11.76 -13.15
CA ALA A 90 -1.03 -12.97 -13.96
C ALA A 90 -1.14 -14.25 -13.11
N VAL A 91 -0.44 -14.32 -11.97
CA VAL A 91 -0.59 -15.43 -11.01
C VAL A 91 -2.03 -15.51 -10.49
N LEU A 92 -2.62 -14.39 -10.10
CA LEU A 92 -4.00 -14.35 -9.60
C LEU A 92 -5.01 -14.79 -10.66
N VAL A 93 -4.92 -14.21 -11.87
CA VAL A 93 -5.82 -14.54 -13.00
C VAL A 93 -5.70 -16.02 -13.35
N ARG A 94 -4.49 -16.56 -13.40
CA ARG A 94 -4.27 -17.99 -13.66
C ARG A 94 -4.87 -18.85 -12.56
N ALA A 95 -4.65 -18.50 -11.29
CA ALA A 95 -5.19 -19.26 -10.17
C ALA A 95 -6.73 -19.24 -10.17
N ASP A 96 -7.35 -18.12 -10.56
CA ASP A 96 -8.80 -18.03 -10.74
C ASP A 96 -9.31 -18.90 -11.89
N ALA A 97 -8.57 -18.95 -13.00
CA ALA A 97 -8.96 -19.72 -14.18
C ALA A 97 -8.74 -21.23 -14.04
N THR A 98 -7.66 -21.65 -13.37
CA THR A 98 -7.22 -23.06 -13.34
C THR A 98 -7.27 -23.70 -11.96
N GLY A 99 -7.46 -22.93 -10.89
CA GLY A 99 -7.34 -23.40 -9.51
C GLY A 99 -5.90 -23.73 -9.08
N GLU A 100 -4.91 -23.51 -9.95
CA GLU A 100 -3.51 -23.84 -9.68
C GLU A 100 -2.70 -22.59 -9.36
N TRP A 101 -1.93 -22.66 -8.28
CA TRP A 101 -0.98 -21.61 -7.91
C TRP A 101 0.40 -21.95 -8.47
N LYS A 102 0.82 -21.22 -9.50
CA LYS A 102 2.16 -21.35 -10.10
C LYS A 102 2.84 -20.00 -10.10
N VAL A 103 3.83 -19.85 -9.22
CA VAL A 103 4.60 -18.62 -9.04
C VAL A 103 5.98 -18.84 -9.68
N PRO A 104 6.32 -18.07 -10.74
CA PRO A 104 7.63 -18.19 -11.37
C PRO A 104 8.77 -17.83 -10.39
N ARG A 105 9.90 -18.51 -10.49
CA ARG A 105 11.09 -18.18 -9.67
C ARG A 105 11.55 -16.73 -9.89
N ALA A 106 11.48 -16.24 -11.12
CA ALA A 106 11.81 -14.85 -11.44
C ALA A 106 10.94 -13.86 -10.65
N LEU A 107 9.65 -14.15 -10.48
CA LEU A 107 8.75 -13.33 -9.67
C LEU A 107 9.16 -13.34 -8.18
N VAL A 108 9.60 -14.48 -7.64
CA VAL A 108 10.11 -14.56 -6.26
C VAL A 108 11.37 -13.71 -6.07
N GLU A 109 12.25 -13.69 -7.08
CA GLU A 109 13.47 -12.88 -7.07
C GLU A 109 13.16 -11.38 -7.15
N ASP A 110 12.19 -10.99 -7.98
CA ASP A 110 11.73 -9.60 -8.05
C ASP A 110 11.01 -9.14 -6.78
N LEU A 111 10.12 -9.97 -6.22
CA LEU A 111 9.48 -9.74 -4.93
C LEU A 111 10.50 -9.58 -3.80
N THR A 112 11.63 -10.29 -3.85
CA THR A 112 12.71 -10.12 -2.88
C THR A 112 13.28 -8.70 -2.93
N ARG A 113 13.46 -8.16 -4.13
CA ARG A 113 13.97 -6.79 -4.31
C ARG A 113 12.93 -5.78 -3.81
N VAL A 114 11.66 -5.98 -4.14
CA VAL A 114 10.54 -5.14 -3.68
C VAL A 114 10.43 -5.15 -2.14
N VAL A 115 10.52 -6.30 -1.49
CA VAL A 115 10.46 -6.37 -0.02
C VAL A 115 11.65 -5.66 0.63
N ASN A 116 12.86 -5.80 0.09
CA ASN A 116 14.01 -5.06 0.60
C ASN A 116 13.86 -3.55 0.42
N GLU A 117 13.30 -3.11 -0.71
CA GLU A 117 12.96 -1.72 -0.97
C GLU A 117 11.92 -1.20 0.03
N TYR A 118 10.84 -1.96 0.24
CA TYR A 118 9.78 -1.62 1.20
C TYR A 118 10.34 -1.45 2.61
N ASP A 119 11.23 -2.35 3.05
CA ASP A 119 11.89 -2.27 4.36
C ASP A 119 12.77 -1.00 4.48
N ARG A 120 13.51 -0.64 3.42
CA ARG A 120 14.27 0.61 3.38
C ARG A 120 13.33 1.81 3.46
N GLN A 121 12.25 1.81 2.67
CA GLN A 121 11.28 2.89 2.64
C GLN A 121 10.63 3.09 4.01
N LEU A 122 10.20 2.03 4.69
CA LEU A 122 9.61 2.15 6.03
C LEU A 122 10.58 2.69 7.09
N SER A 123 11.87 2.41 6.95
CA SER A 123 12.89 2.86 7.91
C SER A 123 13.40 4.27 7.64
N GLN A 124 13.38 4.74 6.39
CA GLN A 124 14.01 5.99 5.97
C GLN A 124 13.04 7.08 5.51
N VAL A 125 11.84 6.71 5.03
CA VAL A 125 10.88 7.67 4.47
C VAL A 125 10.01 8.26 5.58
N ARG A 126 9.62 9.53 5.40
CA ARG A 126 8.74 10.23 6.33
C ARG A 126 7.37 9.56 6.39
N LEU A 127 6.81 9.44 7.59
CA LEU A 127 5.50 8.83 7.82
C LEU A 127 4.40 9.44 6.93
N ALA A 128 4.47 10.75 6.64
CA ALA A 128 3.50 11.40 5.76
C ALA A 128 3.47 10.80 4.34
N ALA A 129 4.63 10.54 3.73
CA ALA A 129 4.70 9.96 2.40
C ALA A 129 4.21 8.51 2.37
N ILE A 130 4.56 7.71 3.40
CA ILE A 130 4.01 6.36 3.56
C ILE A 130 2.49 6.39 3.75
N ALA A 131 1.98 7.31 4.57
CA ALA A 131 0.54 7.45 4.81
C ALA A 131 -0.22 7.89 3.55
N ASP A 132 0.37 8.74 2.72
CA ASP A 132 -0.19 9.14 1.43
C ASP A 132 -0.21 7.96 0.44
N ALA A 133 0.85 7.16 0.37
CA ALA A 133 0.88 5.93 -0.43
C ALA A 133 -0.21 4.92 0.00
N CYS A 134 -0.34 4.67 1.31
CA CYS A 134 -1.41 3.83 1.85
C CYS A 134 -2.82 4.38 1.55
N ARG A 135 -2.98 5.71 1.47
CA ARG A 135 -4.25 6.34 1.08
C ARG A 135 -4.56 6.08 -0.38
N ARG A 136 -3.57 6.26 -1.27
CA ARG A 136 -3.71 5.96 -2.70
C ARG A 136 -4.07 4.50 -2.94
N PHE A 137 -3.42 3.57 -2.24
CA PHE A 137 -3.78 2.15 -2.29
C PHE A 137 -5.25 1.91 -1.93
N LYS A 138 -5.73 2.49 -0.83
CA LYS A 138 -7.15 2.36 -0.44
C LYS A 138 -8.11 2.95 -1.47
N GLN A 139 -7.74 4.05 -2.11
CA GLN A 139 -8.53 4.67 -3.18
C GLN A 139 -8.60 3.75 -4.40
N LEU A 140 -7.46 3.23 -4.87
CA LEU A 140 -7.39 2.26 -5.95
C LEU A 140 -8.27 1.03 -5.67
N MET A 141 -8.21 0.48 -4.47
CA MET A 141 -9.05 -0.65 -4.08
C MET A 141 -10.54 -0.33 -4.08
N ALA A 142 -10.92 0.88 -3.65
CA ALA A 142 -12.32 1.34 -3.67
C ALA A 142 -12.83 1.55 -5.10
N GLU A 143 -12.00 2.12 -5.98
CA GLU A 143 -12.31 2.31 -7.40
C GLU A 143 -12.50 0.98 -8.12
N ASN A 144 -11.59 0.03 -7.92
CA ASN A 144 -11.70 -1.32 -8.49
C ASN A 144 -12.97 -2.04 -8.00
N ALA A 145 -13.31 -1.92 -6.71
CA ALA A 145 -14.54 -2.48 -6.16
C ALA A 145 -15.80 -1.84 -6.76
N ALA A 146 -15.80 -0.51 -6.95
CA ALA A 146 -16.90 0.20 -7.60
C ALA A 146 -17.07 -0.24 -9.06
N GLN A 147 -15.98 -0.40 -9.81
CA GLN A 147 -16.01 -0.89 -11.18
C GLN A 147 -16.58 -2.31 -11.27
N ALA A 148 -16.17 -3.22 -10.40
CA ALA A 148 -16.72 -4.58 -10.37
C ALA A 148 -18.26 -4.60 -10.13
N LEU A 149 -18.77 -3.71 -9.28
CA LEU A 149 -20.22 -3.56 -9.06
C LEU A 149 -20.95 -2.99 -10.28
N THR A 150 -20.32 -2.13 -11.07
CA THR A 150 -20.91 -1.60 -12.31
C THR A 150 -20.99 -2.64 -13.42
N VAL A 151 -19.94 -3.46 -13.59
CA VAL A 151 -19.90 -4.55 -14.59
C VAL A 151 -20.96 -5.60 -14.29
N ASN A 152 -21.10 -6.00 -13.02
CA ASN A 152 -22.10 -6.99 -12.62
C ASN A 152 -23.55 -6.47 -12.74
N ARG A 153 -23.76 -5.14 -12.82
CA ARG A 153 -25.08 -4.53 -13.08
C ARG A 153 -25.43 -4.48 -14.57
N SER A 154 -24.44 -4.46 -15.47
CA SER A 154 -24.66 -4.49 -16.93
C SER A 154 -24.92 -5.89 -17.51
N GLU A 155 -24.76 -6.97 -16.72
CA GLU A 155 -24.94 -8.36 -17.17
C GLU A 155 -26.23 -9.05 -16.67
N GLY A 156 -27.20 -8.29 -16.09
CA GLY A 156 -28.51 -8.81 -15.66
C GLY A 156 -29.63 -8.71 -16.72
N PRO A 157 -30.65 -9.60 -16.67
CA PRO A 157 -31.00 -10.56 -17.71
C PRO A 157 -31.76 -9.95 -18.89
N GLY A 158 -31.14 -9.98 -20.06
CA GLY A 158 -31.82 -9.81 -21.35
C GLY A 158 -32.00 -11.16 -22.03
N ALA A 159 -33.10 -11.86 -21.75
CA ALA A 159 -33.69 -12.84 -22.66
C ALA A 159 -35.17 -13.01 -22.30
N TYR A 160 -36.02 -12.39 -23.12
CA TYR A 160 -37.43 -12.70 -23.28
C TYR A 160 -37.62 -14.10 -23.84
#